data_AF-A0A2A2RDI7-F1
#
_entry.id   AF-A0A2A2RDI7-F1
#
_cell.length_a   1.000
_cell.length_b   1.000
_cell.length_c   1.000
_cell.angle_alpha   90.00
_cell.angle_beta   90.00
_cell.angle_gamma   90.00
#
_symmetry.space_group_name_H-M   'P 1'
#
loop_
_entity.id
_entity.type
_entity.pdbx_description
1 polymer ?
#
loop_
_entity_poly.entity_id
_entity_poly.type
_entity_poly.pdbx_seq_one_letter_code
_entity_poly.pdbx_strand_id
1 'polypeptide(L)'
;GAYRFSQVTVLAWEHSTEQRMFSMYTAGTGWFCDFTVTFEDETVLTTSNTRDSFFLPNRPGVYKQAFLNRGYEAIWQIHRETEGYFHETYGWRVAPRSGTFYQSVINSCTRQMKHVRSLPLWPLRSVWWYCVNRFTKPNRPVRELYSIIRR
;
A
#
# COMPACT_ATOMS: atom_id res chain seq x y z
N GLY A 1 30.54 7.75 9.76
CA GLY A 1 29.46 7.06 9.04
C GLY A 1 29.20 7.79 7.75
N ALA A 2 29.31 7.12 6.60
CA ALA A 2 29.10 7.75 5.31
C ALA A 2 27.59 7.80 5.01
N TYR A 3 27.00 8.99 5.00
CA TYR A 3 25.67 9.20 4.46
C TYR A 3 25.78 9.19 2.93
N ARG A 4 24.94 8.38 2.27
CA ARG A 4 24.82 8.40 0.81
C ARG A 4 23.53 9.11 0.44
N PHE A 5 23.63 10.21 -0.29
CA PHE A 5 22.47 10.79 -0.95
C PHE A 5 21.96 9.80 -1.99
N SER A 6 20.68 9.46 -1.90
CA SER A 6 19.98 8.67 -2.90
C SER A 6 18.81 9.49 -3.40
N GLN A 7 18.68 9.56 -4.72
CA GLN A 7 17.51 10.14 -5.36
C GLN A 7 16.51 9.01 -5.60
N VAL A 8 15.28 9.23 -5.18
CA VAL A 8 14.15 8.36 -5.51
C VAL A 8 13.29 9.14 -6.50
N THR A 9 13.14 8.61 -7.70
CA THR A 9 12.22 9.18 -8.69
C THR A 9 10.91 8.43 -8.61
N VAL A 10 9.81 9.17 -8.56
CA VAL A 10 8.46 8.63 -8.55
C VAL A 10 7.74 9.06 -9.80
N LEU A 11 7.26 8.10 -10.56
CA LEU A 11 6.33 8.30 -11.67
C LEU A 11 4.95 7.85 -11.19
N ALA A 12 3.92 8.65 -11.46
CA ALA A 12 2.57 8.34 -11.04
C ALA A 12 1.58 8.64 -12.15
N TRP A 13 0.62 7.73 -12.31
CA TRP A 13 -0.49 7.82 -13.23
C TRP A 13 -1.77 7.73 -12.41
N GLU A 14 -2.66 8.69 -12.63
CA GLU A 14 -3.96 8.76 -11.96
C GLU A 14 -5.06 8.45 -12.94
N HIS A 15 -6.09 7.74 -12.47
CA HIS A 15 -7.31 7.62 -13.25
C HIS A 15 -8.04 8.96 -13.33
N SER A 16 -8.72 9.22 -14.43
CA SER A 16 -9.35 10.52 -14.69
C SER A 16 -10.55 10.79 -13.77
N THR A 17 -11.34 9.76 -13.47
CA THR A 17 -12.63 9.88 -12.77
C THR A 17 -12.69 9.18 -11.42
N GLU A 18 -11.77 8.26 -11.13
CA GLU A 18 -11.83 7.39 -9.95
C GLU A 18 -10.55 7.53 -9.13
N GLN A 19 -10.61 7.24 -7.82
CA GLN A 19 -9.43 7.20 -6.95
C GLN A 19 -8.61 5.93 -7.18
N ARG A 20 -8.02 5.82 -8.38
CA ARG A 20 -7.05 4.80 -8.74
C ARG A 20 -5.74 5.45 -9.13
N MET A 21 -4.67 4.77 -8.77
CA MET A 21 -3.33 5.25 -9.00
C MET A 21 -2.39 4.08 -9.29
N PHE A 22 -1.54 4.28 -10.27
CA PHE A 22 -0.36 3.47 -10.48
C PHE A 22 0.85 4.34 -10.18
N SER A 23 1.75 3.89 -9.31
CA SER A 23 3.02 4.56 -9.05
C SER A 23 4.18 3.60 -9.27
N MET A 24 5.28 4.15 -9.77
CA MET A 24 6.54 3.46 -9.97
C MET A 24 7.66 4.27 -9.35
N TYR A 25 8.52 3.58 -8.60
CA TYR A 25 9.61 4.15 -7.82
C TYR A 25 10.91 3.59 -8.36
N THR A 26 11.88 4.44 -8.65
CA THR A 26 13.24 4.01 -8.96
C THR A 26 14.17 4.45 -7.83
N ALA A 27 14.89 3.48 -7.26
CA ALA A 27 15.85 3.72 -6.19
C ALA A 27 17.08 2.83 -6.42
N GLY A 28 18.21 3.45 -6.79
CA GLY A 28 19.41 2.70 -7.21
C GLY A 28 19.18 1.94 -8.52
N THR A 29 19.49 0.65 -8.55
CA THR A 29 19.34 -0.23 -9.73
C THR A 29 17.98 -0.94 -9.79
N GLY A 30 17.14 -0.78 -8.76
CA GLY A 30 15.84 -1.44 -8.66
C GLY A 30 14.69 -0.50 -9.01
N TRP A 31 13.58 -1.09 -9.43
CA TRP A 31 12.30 -0.43 -9.57
C TRP A 31 11.23 -1.15 -8.75
N PHE A 32 10.28 -0.38 -8.24
CA PHE A 32 9.13 -0.88 -7.51
C PHE A 32 7.88 -0.25 -8.07
N CYS A 33 6.74 -0.93 -7.95
CA CYS A 33 5.47 -0.38 -8.37
C CYS A 33 4.36 -0.68 -7.39
N ASP A 34 3.41 0.24 -7.28
CA ASP A 34 2.20 0.11 -6.49
C ASP A 34 0.97 0.42 -7.35
N PHE A 35 -0.03 -0.44 -7.27
CA PHE A 35 -1.40 -0.12 -7.66
C PHE A 35 -2.19 0.18 -6.40
N THR A 36 -2.84 1.33 -6.36
CA THR A 36 -3.66 1.77 -5.24
C THR A 36 -5.06 2.14 -5.71
N VAL A 37 -6.07 1.68 -4.97
CA VAL A 37 -7.46 2.09 -5.13
C VAL A 37 -8.04 2.48 -3.77
N THR A 38 -8.81 3.56 -3.75
CA THR A 38 -9.58 4.00 -2.58
C THR A 38 -11.06 3.76 -2.83
N PHE A 39 -11.75 3.19 -1.85
CA PHE A 39 -13.19 2.94 -1.86
C PHE A 39 -13.95 4.07 -1.13
N GLU A 40 -15.27 4.14 -1.34
CA GLU A 40 -16.15 5.22 -0.83
C GLU A 40 -16.09 5.41 0.70
N ASP A 41 -15.77 4.36 1.46
CA ASP A 41 -15.65 4.36 2.93
C ASP A 41 -14.23 4.73 3.43
N GLU A 42 -13.40 5.33 2.58
CA GLU A 42 -11.97 5.58 2.82
C GLU A 42 -11.10 4.32 3.02
N THR A 43 -11.64 3.14 2.70
CA THR A 43 -10.86 1.91 2.62
C THR A 43 -9.89 2.00 1.45
N VAL A 44 -8.66 1.52 1.64
CA VAL A 44 -7.61 1.56 0.62
C VAL A 44 -7.06 0.16 0.40
N LEU A 45 -6.92 -0.21 -0.87
CA LEU A 45 -6.18 -1.40 -1.30
C LEU A 45 -4.91 -0.96 -2.02
N THR A 46 -3.75 -1.44 -1.55
CA THR A 46 -2.47 -1.32 -2.26
C THR A 46 -1.91 -2.69 -2.60
N THR A 47 -1.51 -2.88 -3.85
CA THR A 47 -0.83 -4.08 -4.34
C THR A 47 0.52 -3.69 -4.90
N SER A 48 1.59 -4.30 -4.41
CA SER A 48 2.98 -3.91 -4.71
C SER A 48 3.86 -5.06 -5.18
N ASN A 49 4.99 -4.76 -5.80
CA ASN A 49 6.08 -5.72 -5.98
C ASN A 49 7.20 -5.60 -4.93
N THR A 50 7.08 -4.71 -3.93
CA THR A 50 8.09 -4.55 -2.87
C THR A 50 7.58 -4.94 -1.48
N ARG A 51 8.46 -5.53 -0.67
CA ARG A 51 8.17 -5.80 0.74
C ARG A 51 8.03 -4.52 1.56
N ASP A 52 8.59 -3.42 1.07
CA ASP A 52 8.61 -2.15 1.80
C ASP A 52 7.22 -1.50 1.89
N SER A 53 6.22 -1.98 1.14
CA SER A 53 4.82 -1.62 1.39
C SER A 53 4.35 -1.99 2.80
N PHE A 54 5.02 -2.94 3.46
CA PHE A 54 4.80 -3.35 4.85
C PHE A 54 5.78 -2.71 5.86
N PHE A 55 6.48 -1.62 5.48
CA PHE A 55 7.45 -0.93 6.34
C PHE A 55 6.86 -0.51 7.69
N LEU A 56 5.59 -0.08 7.71
CA LEU A 56 4.88 0.36 8.92
C LEU A 56 3.63 -0.49 9.19
N PRO A 57 3.15 -0.51 10.46
CA PRO A 57 1.84 -1.05 10.79
C PRO A 57 0.73 -0.43 9.95
N ASN A 58 -0.19 -1.24 9.41
CA ASN A 58 -1.31 -0.72 8.64
C ASN A 58 -2.38 -0.14 9.59
N ARG A 59 -2.93 1.02 9.22
CA ARG A 59 -4.13 1.56 9.86
C ARG A 59 -5.36 0.69 9.53
N PRO A 60 -6.41 0.69 10.37
CA PRO A 60 -7.71 0.13 10.00
C PRO A 60 -8.21 0.71 8.67
N GLY A 61 -8.86 -0.14 7.87
CA GLY A 61 -9.29 0.22 6.50
C GLY A 61 -8.16 0.30 5.47
N VAL A 62 -6.93 -0.12 5.79
CA VAL A 62 -5.85 -0.21 4.80
C VAL A 62 -5.42 -1.65 4.60
N TYR A 63 -5.69 -2.14 3.40
CA TYR A 63 -5.35 -3.47 2.93
C TYR A 63 -4.14 -3.37 2.01
N LYS A 64 -3.08 -4.08 2.38
CA LYS A 64 -1.86 -4.17 1.57
C LYS A 64 -1.51 -5.61 1.29
N GLN A 65 -1.06 -5.87 0.08
CA GLN A 65 -0.43 -7.10 -0.35
C GLN A 65 0.79 -6.76 -1.22
N ALA A 66 1.83 -7.60 -1.16
CA ALA A 66 3.00 -7.43 -1.99
C ALA A 66 3.47 -8.78 -2.52
N PHE A 67 3.84 -8.83 -3.80
CA PHE A 67 4.30 -10.03 -4.48
C PHE A 67 5.67 -9.78 -5.09
N LEU A 68 6.69 -10.34 -4.46
CA LEU A 68 8.09 -10.07 -4.82
C LEU A 68 8.44 -10.74 -6.15
N ASN A 69 9.38 -10.15 -6.88
CA ASN A 69 9.89 -10.66 -8.15
C ASN A 69 8.79 -10.82 -9.23
N ARG A 70 7.73 -10.00 -9.16
CA ARG A 70 6.67 -9.94 -10.16
C ARG A 70 6.75 -8.64 -10.96
N GLY A 71 6.49 -8.74 -12.26
CA GLY A 71 6.34 -7.60 -13.17
C GLY A 71 5.05 -6.82 -12.90
N TYR A 72 4.96 -5.60 -13.42
CA TYR A 72 3.82 -4.71 -13.15
C TYR A 72 2.50 -5.27 -13.71
N GLU A 73 2.52 -6.04 -14.80
CA GLU A 73 1.33 -6.71 -15.36
C GLU A 73 0.77 -7.76 -14.40
N ALA A 74 1.65 -8.55 -13.77
CA ALA A 74 1.24 -9.54 -12.78
C ALA A 74 0.70 -8.86 -11.51
N ILE A 75 1.33 -7.77 -11.06
CA ILE A 75 0.80 -6.97 -9.94
C ILE A 75 -0.57 -6.38 -10.29
N TRP A 76 -0.76 -5.89 -11.51
CA TRP A 76 -2.03 -5.34 -11.98
C TRP A 76 -3.14 -6.40 -11.99
N GLN A 77 -2.86 -7.59 -12.52
CA GLN A 77 -3.82 -8.69 -12.52
C GLN A 77 -4.25 -9.05 -11.09
N ILE A 78 -3.29 -9.22 -10.19
CA ILE A 78 -3.56 -9.52 -8.77
C ILE A 78 -4.37 -8.40 -8.11
N HIS A 79 -4.06 -7.14 -8.42
CA HIS A 79 -4.79 -5.98 -7.90
C HIS A 79 -6.26 -6.04 -8.29
N ARG A 80 -6.54 -6.26 -9.59
CA ARG A 80 -7.90 -6.40 -10.11
C ARG A 80 -8.67 -7.57 -9.52
N GLU A 81 -8.02 -8.73 -9.39
CA GLU A 81 -8.64 -9.91 -8.76
C GLU A 81 -9.04 -9.61 -7.31
N THR A 82 -8.21 -8.84 -6.59
CA THR A 82 -8.45 -8.48 -5.19
C THR A 82 -9.53 -7.41 -5.06
N GLU A 83 -9.57 -6.44 -5.97
CA GLU A 83 -10.64 -5.47 -6.06
C GLU A 83 -11.99 -6.14 -6.36
N GLY A 84 -12.01 -7.08 -7.32
CA GLY A 84 -13.19 -7.90 -7.61
C GLY A 84 -13.68 -8.66 -6.37
N TYR A 85 -12.76 -9.29 -5.63
CA TYR A 85 -13.08 -9.92 -4.34
C TYR A 85 -13.73 -8.94 -3.35
N PHE A 86 -13.21 -7.71 -3.23
CA PHE A 86 -13.80 -6.72 -2.33
C PHE A 86 -15.18 -6.24 -2.77
N HIS A 87 -15.36 -6.05 -4.08
CA HIS A 87 -16.65 -5.72 -4.65
C HIS A 87 -17.69 -6.82 -4.41
N GLU A 88 -17.35 -8.07 -4.69
CA GLU A 88 -18.24 -9.22 -4.54
C GLU A 88 -18.56 -9.55 -3.07
N THR A 89 -17.57 -9.41 -2.17
CA THR A 89 -17.70 -9.84 -0.77
C THR A 89 -18.29 -8.75 0.13
N TYR A 90 -17.93 -7.49 -0.10
CA TYR A 90 -18.30 -6.38 0.79
C TYR A 90 -19.15 -5.31 0.10
N GLY A 91 -19.38 -5.42 -1.22
CA GLY A 91 -20.15 -4.42 -1.98
C GLY A 91 -19.43 -3.08 -2.15
N TRP A 92 -18.12 -3.03 -1.88
CA TRP A 92 -17.36 -1.77 -1.94
C TRP A 92 -17.29 -1.23 -3.37
N ARG A 93 -17.36 0.09 -3.47
CA ARG A 93 -17.27 0.85 -4.71
C ARG A 93 -16.09 1.79 -4.66
N VAL A 94 -15.44 1.97 -5.80
CA VAL A 94 -14.29 2.87 -5.91
C VAL A 94 -14.77 4.31 -5.74
N ALA A 95 -14.06 5.07 -4.90
CA ALA A 95 -14.41 6.46 -4.65
C ALA A 95 -14.19 7.31 -5.92
N PRO A 96 -15.04 8.33 -6.15
CA PRO A 96 -14.79 9.31 -7.19
C PRO A 96 -13.49 10.06 -6.91
N ARG A 97 -12.76 10.43 -7.97
CA ARG A 97 -11.48 11.13 -7.82
C ARG A 97 -11.63 12.35 -6.90
N SER A 98 -10.82 12.39 -5.84
CA SER A 98 -10.69 13.57 -5.00
C SER A 98 -9.21 13.92 -4.82
N GLY A 99 -8.87 15.16 -5.20
CA GLY A 99 -7.53 15.71 -5.12
C GLY A 99 -6.54 15.22 -6.18
N THR A 100 -5.29 15.65 -6.01
CA THR A 100 -4.15 15.27 -6.85
C THR A 100 -3.32 14.16 -6.21
N PHE A 101 -2.41 13.56 -6.97
CA PHE A 101 -1.46 12.55 -6.51
C PHE A 101 -0.72 13.02 -5.27
N TYR A 102 -0.17 14.24 -5.38
CA TYR A 102 0.64 14.85 -4.33
C TYR A 102 -0.15 15.03 -3.04
N GLN A 103 -1.40 15.51 -3.14
CA GLN A 103 -2.30 15.65 -1.99
C GLN A 103 -2.63 14.28 -1.38
N SER A 104 -2.91 13.28 -2.21
CA SER A 104 -3.21 11.92 -1.78
C SER A 104 -2.05 11.29 -1.02
N VAL A 105 -0.82 11.46 -1.51
CA VAL A 105 0.40 10.98 -0.85
C VAL A 105 0.62 11.69 0.48
N ILE A 106 0.54 13.02 0.54
CA ILE A 106 0.70 13.78 1.79
C ILE A 106 -0.34 13.36 2.82
N ASN A 107 -1.60 13.25 2.40
CA ASN A 107 -2.70 12.85 3.27
C ASN A 107 -2.49 11.43 3.79
N SER A 108 -2.09 10.50 2.91
CA SER A 108 -1.80 9.12 3.29
C SER A 108 -0.65 9.04 4.30
N CYS A 109 0.47 9.72 4.03
CA CYS A 109 1.62 9.79 4.95
C CYS A 109 1.21 10.41 6.30
N THR A 110 0.42 11.47 6.29
CA THR A 110 -0.03 12.15 7.51
C THR A 110 -0.94 11.25 8.34
N ARG A 111 -1.93 10.60 7.73
CA ARG A 111 -2.84 9.65 8.41
C ARG A 111 -2.06 8.44 8.95
N GLN A 112 -1.14 7.90 8.16
CA GLN A 112 -0.28 6.78 8.54
C GLN A 112 0.61 7.13 9.73
N MET A 113 1.25 8.29 9.73
CA MET A 113 2.10 8.73 10.85
C MET A 113 1.29 9.03 12.11
N LYS A 114 0.10 9.63 11.99
CA LYS A 114 -0.81 9.82 13.12
C LYS A 114 -1.18 8.47 13.75
N HIS A 115 -1.52 7.48 12.94
CA HIS A 115 -1.84 6.13 13.42
C HIS A 115 -0.63 5.44 14.08
N VAL A 116 0.55 5.49 13.46
CA VAL A 116 1.75 4.86 14.06
C VAL A 116 2.04 5.49 15.42
N ARG A 117 1.98 6.82 15.53
CA ARG A 117 2.23 7.54 16.80
C ARG A 117 1.18 7.28 17.87
N SER A 118 -0.04 6.86 17.51
CA SER A 118 -1.07 6.50 18.48
C SER A 118 -0.88 5.10 19.09
N LEU A 119 0.04 4.28 18.56
CA LEU A 119 0.32 2.96 19.13
C LEU A 119 1.20 3.09 20.38
N PRO A 120 0.93 2.34 21.46
CA PRO A 120 1.78 2.35 22.64
C PRO A 120 3.16 1.80 22.28
N LEU A 121 4.22 2.45 22.76
CA LEU A 121 5.62 2.11 22.46
C LEU A 121 5.93 2.10 20.94
N TRP A 122 5.33 3.01 20.18
CA TRP A 122 5.46 3.05 18.72
C TRP A 122 6.89 3.06 18.17
N PRO A 123 7.93 3.66 18.80
CA PRO A 123 9.28 3.60 18.25
C PRO A 123 9.82 2.17 18.26
N LEU A 124 9.67 1.45 19.38
CA LEU A 124 10.09 0.05 19.51
C LEU A 124 9.27 -0.85 18.59
N ARG A 125 7.95 -0.64 18.53
CA ARG A 125 7.07 -1.40 17.62
C ARG A 125 7.40 -1.17 16.16
N SER A 126 7.75 0.06 15.76
CA SER A 126 8.15 0.37 14.38
C SER A 126 9.44 -0.37 14.01
N VAL A 127 10.44 -0.40 14.90
CA VAL A 127 11.68 -1.15 14.69
C VAL A 127 11.39 -2.65 14.58
N TRP A 128 10.59 -3.21 15.49
CA TRP A 128 10.21 -4.61 15.42
C TRP A 128 9.45 -4.93 14.13
N TRP A 129 8.54 -4.05 13.71
CA TRP A 129 7.77 -4.23 12.48
C TRP A 129 8.66 -4.23 11.24
N TYR A 130 9.63 -3.31 11.21
CA TYR A 130 10.63 -3.21 10.16
C TYR A 130 11.56 -4.41 10.11
N CYS A 131 12.00 -4.93 11.26
CA CYS A 131 12.95 -6.03 11.32
C CYS A 131 12.29 -7.40 11.16
N VAL A 132 11.03 -7.55 11.55
CA VAL A 132 10.35 -8.86 11.63
C VAL A 132 9.15 -8.93 10.70
N ASN A 133 8.12 -8.10 10.95
CA ASN A 133 6.83 -8.26 10.25
C ASN A 133 6.91 -8.08 8.75
N ARG A 134 7.73 -7.16 8.24
CA ARG A 134 7.83 -6.92 6.79
C ARG A 134 8.30 -8.15 5.99
N PHE A 135 8.95 -9.12 6.64
CA PHE A 135 9.46 -10.33 5.99
C PHE A 135 8.44 -11.49 5.94
N THR A 136 7.39 -11.46 6.75
CA THR A 136 6.44 -12.58 6.91
C THR A 136 5.15 -12.44 6.08
N LYS A 137 4.88 -11.22 5.59
CA LYS A 137 3.68 -10.85 4.84
C LYS A 137 3.76 -10.94 3.31
N PRO A 138 4.92 -10.75 2.66
CA PRO A 138 4.99 -10.81 1.20
C PRO A 138 4.54 -12.17 0.63
N ASN A 139 4.13 -12.16 -0.63
CA ASN A 139 3.64 -13.29 -1.43
C ASN A 139 2.35 -13.93 -0.88
N ARG A 140 1.56 -13.16 -0.12
CA ARG A 140 0.28 -13.61 0.43
C ARG A 140 -0.83 -12.67 -0.03
N PRO A 141 -1.95 -13.21 -0.55
CA PRO A 141 -3.08 -12.39 -0.97
C PRO A 141 -3.80 -11.79 0.25
N VAL A 142 -4.51 -10.70 0.04
CA VAL A 142 -5.29 -10.01 1.08
C VAL A 142 -6.23 -10.97 1.83
N ARG A 143 -6.89 -11.88 1.13
CA ARG A 143 -7.79 -12.88 1.75
C ARG A 143 -7.12 -13.71 2.85
N GLU A 144 -5.83 -14.03 2.70
CA GLU A 144 -5.07 -14.76 3.71
C GLU A 144 -4.62 -13.82 4.83
N LEU A 145 -4.04 -12.68 4.47
CA LEU A 145 -3.46 -11.70 5.39
C LEU A 145 -4.47 -11.09 6.37
N TYR A 146 -5.73 -10.96 5.95
CA TYR A 146 -6.78 -10.27 6.70
C TYR A 146 -8.02 -11.15 6.96
N SER A 147 -7.88 -12.48 6.81
CA SER A 147 -8.94 -13.48 7.06
C SER A 147 -9.58 -13.41 8.46
N ILE A 148 -8.92 -12.76 9.42
CA ILE A 148 -9.38 -12.61 10.81
C ILE A 148 -10.30 -11.39 10.99
N ILE A 149 -10.50 -10.55 9.97
CA ILE A 149 -11.47 -9.45 9.99
C ILE A 149 -12.88 -9.99 9.66
N ARG A 150 -13.30 -10.99 10.44
CA ARG A 150 -14.70 -11.37 10.65
C ARG A 150 -14.94 -11.27 12.15
N ARG A 151 -15.25 -10.07 12.62
CA ARG A 151 -15.92 -9.78 13.90
C ARG A 151 -16.33 -8.32 13.92
#